data_AF-S5VB71-F1
#
_entry.id   AF-S5VB71-F1
#
_cell.length_a   1.000
_cell.length_b   1.000
_cell.length_c   1.000
_cell.angle_alpha   90.00
_cell.angle_beta   90.00
_cell.angle_gamma   90.00
#
_symmetry.space_group_name_H-M   'P 1'
#
loop_
_entity.id
_entity.type
_entity.pdbx_description
1 polymer ?
#
loop_
_entity_poly.entity_id
_entity_poly.type
_entity_poly.pdbx_seq_one_letter_code
_entity_poly.pdbx_strand_id
1 'polypeptide(L)'
;MFVVAAAAIHEALAACPWIVEVLTADDLMSATALWFVEQIVDGLVECGMSLDQAVHGYRAIWYYTAGEIMIRATASRRRADDDRATYRERVFADLDPGELPRLAQVADRWAPLTAEDTYLDGLRALVSGLLTPR
;
A
#
# COMPACT_ATOMS: atom_id res chain seq x y z
N MET A 1 12.67 -1.01 13.71
CA MET A 1 12.82 -2.45 13.43
C MET A 1 11.57 -3.02 12.73
N PHE A 2 10.36 -2.73 13.22
CA PHE A 2 9.11 -3.25 12.66
C PHE A 2 8.77 -2.84 11.21
N VAL A 3 9.30 -1.72 10.69
CA VAL A 3 9.18 -1.35 9.26
C VAL A 3 9.75 -2.44 8.35
N VAL A 4 10.82 -3.11 8.77
CA VAL A 4 11.42 -4.22 8.01
C VAL A 4 10.48 -5.44 8.02
N ALA A 5 9.83 -5.73 9.15
CA ALA A 5 8.83 -6.79 9.22
C ALA A 5 7.63 -6.51 8.30
N ALA A 6 7.14 -5.27 8.28
CA ALA A 6 6.08 -4.81 7.37
C ALA A 6 6.51 -4.91 5.88
N ALA A 7 7.75 -4.57 5.56
CA ALA A 7 8.29 -4.75 4.21
C ALA A 7 8.40 -6.23 3.81
N ALA A 8 8.89 -7.09 4.71
CA ALA A 8 9.03 -8.52 4.43
C ALA A 8 7.68 -9.21 4.21
N ILE A 9 6.64 -8.87 4.99
CA ILE A 9 5.31 -9.43 4.77
C ILE A 9 4.73 -8.95 3.43
N HIS A 10 4.95 -7.67 3.09
CA HIS A 10 4.48 -7.11 1.83
C HIS A 10 5.08 -7.86 0.64
N GLU A 11 6.40 -8.07 0.65
CA GLU A 11 7.11 -8.80 -0.41
C GLU A 11 6.59 -10.24 -0.55
N ALA A 12 6.44 -10.95 0.57
CA ALA A 12 5.94 -12.33 0.58
C ALA A 12 4.49 -12.43 0.04
N LEU A 13 3.63 -11.48 0.41
CA LEU A 13 2.24 -11.45 -0.01
C LEU A 13 2.08 -10.98 -1.47
N ALA A 14 2.87 -10.00 -1.92
CA ALA A 14 2.84 -9.49 -3.28
C ALA A 14 3.25 -10.54 -4.33
N ALA A 15 4.06 -11.53 -3.94
CA ALA A 15 4.45 -12.65 -4.80
C ALA A 15 3.32 -13.68 -5.02
N CYS A 16 2.20 -13.60 -4.29
CA CYS A 16 1.12 -14.58 -4.34
C CYS A 16 0.00 -14.15 -5.31
N PRO A 17 -0.29 -14.90 -6.40
CA PRO A 17 -1.34 -14.54 -7.37
C PRO A 17 -2.76 -14.48 -6.80
N TRP A 18 -3.00 -15.14 -5.65
CA TRP A 18 -4.31 -15.29 -4.99
C TRP A 18 -4.49 -14.32 -3.82
N ILE A 19 -3.60 -13.34 -3.66
CA ILE A 19 -3.49 -12.53 -2.45
C ILE A 19 -4.77 -11.75 -2.09
N VAL A 20 -5.60 -11.40 -3.08
CA VAL A 20 -6.89 -10.72 -2.83
C VAL A 20 -7.84 -11.61 -2.02
N GLU A 21 -7.88 -12.90 -2.30
CA GLU A 21 -8.76 -13.84 -1.61
C GLU A 21 -8.30 -14.02 -0.15
N VAL A 22 -6.99 -14.13 0.07
CA VAL A 22 -6.37 -14.23 1.41
C VAL A 22 -6.61 -12.97 2.25
N LEU A 23 -6.53 -11.78 1.64
CA LEU A 23 -6.74 -10.50 2.34
C LEU A 23 -8.22 -10.20 2.64
N THR A 24 -9.15 -10.74 1.84
CA THR A 24 -10.60 -10.55 2.04
C THR A 24 -11.27 -11.62 2.90
N ALA A 25 -10.63 -12.77 3.08
CA ALA A 25 -11.18 -13.90 3.84
C ALA A 25 -11.21 -13.68 5.36
N ASP A 26 -10.68 -12.57 5.88
CA ASP A 26 -10.53 -12.24 7.33
C ASP A 26 -9.71 -13.26 8.15
N ASP A 27 -9.42 -14.44 7.59
CA ASP A 27 -8.76 -15.57 8.24
C ASP A 27 -7.23 -15.53 8.07
N LEU A 28 -6.67 -14.32 7.95
CA LEU A 28 -5.21 -14.13 8.00
C LEU A 28 -4.62 -14.59 9.34
N MET A 29 -5.48 -14.84 10.33
CA MET A 29 -5.17 -15.27 11.69
C MET A 29 -4.78 -16.75 11.80
N SER A 30 -4.09 -17.32 10.80
CA SER A 30 -3.31 -18.53 11.10
C SER A 30 -2.30 -18.18 12.20
N ALA A 31 -2.03 -19.09 13.13
CA ALA A 31 -1.05 -18.86 14.19
C ALA A 31 0.33 -18.40 13.67
N THR A 32 0.65 -18.75 12.41
CA THR A 32 1.86 -18.38 11.69
C THR A 32 1.85 -16.95 11.14
N ALA A 33 0.75 -16.20 11.21
CA ALA A 33 0.73 -14.77 10.88
C ALA A 33 0.75 -13.88 12.13
N LEU A 34 0.43 -14.44 13.31
CA LEU A 34 0.42 -13.69 14.57
C LEU A 34 1.80 -13.17 14.96
N TRP A 35 2.89 -13.86 14.59
CA TRP A 35 4.24 -13.35 14.86
C TRP A 35 4.49 -11.98 14.23
N PHE A 36 3.93 -11.74 13.04
CA PHE A 36 4.10 -10.47 12.33
C PHE A 36 3.33 -9.35 13.04
N VAL A 37 2.10 -9.65 13.47
CA VAL A 37 1.28 -8.72 14.27
C VAL A 37 2.01 -8.36 15.55
N GLU A 38 2.57 -9.36 16.25
CA GLU A 38 3.36 -9.18 17.47
C GLU A 38 4.54 -8.25 17.22
N GLN A 39 5.36 -8.48 16.18
CA GLN A 39 6.53 -7.65 15.88
C GLN A 39 6.19 -6.18 15.57
N ILE A 40 5.04 -5.91 14.95
CA ILE A 40 4.59 -4.54 14.71
C ILE A 40 4.08 -3.90 15.99
N VAL A 41 3.22 -4.59 16.74
CA VAL A 41 2.66 -4.06 17.98
C VAL A 41 3.77 -3.78 18.98
N ASP A 42 4.69 -4.73 19.17
CA ASP A 42 5.85 -4.59 20.05
C ASP A 42 6.71 -3.39 19.64
N GLY A 43 7.06 -3.28 18.36
CA GLY A 43 7.84 -2.14 17.87
C GLY A 43 7.17 -0.77 18.03
N LEU A 44 5.83 -0.70 17.99
CA LEU A 44 5.07 0.52 18.26
C LEU A 44 5.04 0.85 19.76
N VAL A 45 4.94 -0.18 20.62
CA VAL A 45 5.05 -0.03 22.08
C VAL A 45 6.44 0.41 22.49
N GLU A 46 7.51 -0.13 21.89
CA GLU A 46 8.89 0.33 22.09
C GLU A 46 9.08 1.80 21.73
N CYS A 47 8.27 2.33 20.80
CA CYS A 47 8.25 3.74 20.44
C CYS A 47 7.40 4.62 21.40
N GLY A 48 6.89 4.06 22.50
CA GLY A 48 6.17 4.79 23.54
C GLY A 48 4.65 4.86 23.38
N MET A 49 4.07 4.10 22.43
CA MET A 49 2.61 4.00 22.30
C MET A 49 2.02 3.12 23.40
N SER A 50 0.80 3.41 23.84
CA SER A 50 0.03 2.44 24.63
C SER A 50 -0.31 1.21 23.78
N LEU A 51 -0.62 0.08 24.41
CA LEU A 51 -1.00 -1.14 23.68
C LEU A 51 -2.19 -0.89 22.73
N ASP A 52 -3.22 -0.18 23.19
CA ASP A 52 -4.39 0.16 22.37
C ASP A 52 -4.00 1.01 21.15
N GLN A 53 -3.11 2.00 21.36
CA GLN A 53 -2.58 2.83 20.28
C GLN A 53 -1.73 2.02 19.30
N ALA A 54 -0.92 1.09 19.79
CA ALA A 54 -0.09 0.20 18.99
C ALA A 54 -0.95 -0.73 18.13
N VAL A 55 -2.04 -1.29 18.67
CA VAL A 55 -3.00 -2.12 17.90
C VAL A 55 -3.67 -1.29 16.80
N HIS A 56 -4.05 -0.04 17.08
CA HIS A 56 -4.57 0.86 16.05
C HIS A 56 -3.52 1.18 14.97
N GLY A 57 -2.26 1.38 15.36
CA GLY A 57 -1.14 1.59 14.44
C GLY A 57 -0.89 0.38 13.54
N TYR A 58 -0.86 -0.82 14.12
CA TYR A 58 -0.81 -2.09 13.37
C TYR A 58 -1.92 -2.16 12.34
N ARG A 59 -3.17 -1.89 12.72
CA ARG A 59 -4.32 -1.95 11.82
C ARG A 59 -4.20 -0.96 10.66
N ALA A 60 -3.66 0.23 10.90
CA ALA A 60 -3.39 1.21 9.84
C ALA A 60 -2.31 0.72 8.86
N ILE A 61 -1.21 0.18 9.38
CA ILE A 61 -0.13 -0.42 8.57
C ILE A 61 -0.65 -1.58 7.72
N TRP A 62 -1.51 -2.42 8.32
CA TRP A 62 -2.13 -3.54 7.63
C TRP A 62 -3.02 -3.09 6.47
N TYR A 63 -3.91 -2.11 6.69
CA TYR A 63 -4.77 -1.58 5.64
C TYR A 63 -4.01 -0.90 4.51
N TYR A 64 -2.94 -0.18 4.84
CA TYR A 64 -2.06 0.40 3.83
C TYR A 64 -1.41 -0.70 2.97
N THR A 65 -0.85 -1.72 3.62
CA THR A 65 -0.16 -2.84 2.95
C THR A 65 -1.09 -3.65 2.07
N ALA A 66 -2.24 -4.08 2.61
CA ALA A 66 -3.25 -4.82 1.86
C ALA A 66 -3.80 -3.99 0.68
N GLY A 67 -4.08 -2.70 0.90
CA GLY A 67 -4.58 -1.79 -0.12
C GLY A 67 -3.60 -1.62 -1.28
N GLU A 68 -2.32 -1.42 -0.99
CA GLU A 68 -1.27 -1.30 -2.01
C GLU A 68 -1.19 -2.56 -2.87
N ILE A 69 -1.11 -3.74 -2.22
CA ILE A 69 -1.03 -5.03 -2.90
C ILE A 69 -2.23 -5.25 -3.83
N MET A 70 -3.45 -5.00 -3.34
CA MET A 70 -4.67 -5.17 -4.14
C MET A 70 -4.70 -4.25 -5.37
N ILE A 71 -4.32 -2.98 -5.20
CA ILE A 71 -4.29 -1.99 -6.28
C ILE A 71 -3.23 -2.40 -7.31
N ARG A 72 -2.03 -2.78 -6.87
CA ARG A 72 -0.93 -3.16 -7.75
C ARG A 72 -1.21 -4.45 -8.51
N ALA A 73 -1.73 -5.47 -7.84
CA ALA A 73 -2.14 -6.73 -8.49
C ALA A 73 -3.23 -6.50 -9.56
N THR A 74 -4.17 -5.59 -9.30
CA THR A 74 -5.22 -5.22 -10.26
C THR A 74 -4.65 -4.43 -11.44
N ALA A 75 -3.72 -3.49 -11.17
CA ALA A 75 -3.06 -2.71 -12.21
C ALA A 75 -2.19 -3.58 -13.13
N SER A 76 -1.40 -4.51 -12.57
CA SER A 76 -0.58 -5.45 -13.34
C SER A 76 -1.41 -6.36 -14.24
N ARG A 77 -2.53 -6.91 -13.73
CA ARG A 77 -3.46 -7.71 -14.54
C ARG A 77 -4.03 -6.92 -15.72
N ARG A 78 -4.51 -5.70 -15.48
CA ARG A 78 -5.05 -4.83 -16.55
C ARG A 78 -4.01 -4.48 -17.62
N ARG A 79 -2.73 -4.31 -17.26
CA ARG A 79 -1.66 -4.05 -18.24
C ARG A 79 -1.29 -5.30 -19.05
N ALA A 80 -1.40 -6.48 -18.46
CA ALA A 80 -1.13 -7.74 -19.16
C ALA A 80 -2.23 -8.11 -20.17
N ASP A 81 -3.48 -7.73 -19.89
CA ASP A 81 -4.65 -8.06 -20.73
C ASP A 81 -4.90 -7.06 -21.88
N ASP A 82 -4.32 -5.85 -21.87
CA ASP A 82 -4.68 -4.76 -22.79
C ASP A 82 -3.45 -4.27 -23.60
N ASP A 83 -3.33 -4.74 -24.85
CA ASP A 83 -2.30 -4.32 -25.84
C ASP A 83 -2.54 -2.89 -26.41
N ARG A 84 -3.56 -2.19 -25.89
CA ARG A 84 -3.99 -0.87 -26.36
C ARG A 84 -3.73 0.15 -25.25
N ALA A 85 -3.30 1.36 -25.64
CA ALA A 85 -3.16 2.52 -24.74
C ALA A 85 -4.29 2.53 -23.71
N THR A 86 -3.92 2.36 -22.42
CA THR A 86 -4.91 2.10 -21.37
C THR A 86 -5.94 3.22 -21.38
N TYR A 87 -7.22 2.94 -21.16
CA TYR A 87 -8.28 3.97 -21.15
C TYR A 87 -7.88 5.24 -20.34
N ARG A 88 -7.06 5.06 -19.30
CA ARG A 88 -6.40 6.14 -18.54
C ARG A 88 -5.49 7.05 -19.37
N GLU A 89 -4.62 6.53 -20.22
CA GLU A 89 -3.73 7.36 -21.06
C GLU A 89 -4.53 8.27 -21.99
N ARG A 90 -5.65 7.77 -22.54
CA ARG A 90 -6.58 8.60 -23.34
C ARG A 90 -7.22 9.71 -22.49
N VAL A 91 -7.72 9.37 -21.30
CA VAL A 91 -8.31 10.36 -20.38
C VAL A 91 -7.31 11.44 -19.99
N PHE A 92 -6.05 11.08 -19.74
CA PHE A 92 -5.01 12.05 -19.38
C PHE A 92 -4.56 12.92 -20.56
N ALA A 93 -4.60 12.39 -21.80
CA ALA A 93 -4.30 13.18 -23.00
C ALA A 93 -5.34 14.28 -23.28
N ASP A 94 -6.60 14.05 -22.88
CA ASP A 94 -7.73 14.95 -23.16
C ASP A 94 -8.09 15.85 -21.95
N LEU A 95 -7.22 15.98 -20.94
CA LEU A 95 -7.49 16.81 -19.76
C LEU A 95 -7.58 18.31 -20.11
N ASP A 96 -8.66 18.95 -19.68
CA ASP A 96 -8.78 20.42 -19.74
C ASP A 96 -7.95 21.08 -18.62
N PRO A 97 -6.91 21.88 -18.94
CA PRO A 97 -6.14 22.62 -17.94
C PRO A 97 -6.95 23.66 -17.17
N GLY A 98 -8.08 24.13 -17.71
CA GLY A 98 -9.01 25.03 -17.04
C GLY A 98 -9.80 24.37 -15.91
N GLU A 99 -10.04 23.06 -16.00
CA GLU A 99 -10.77 22.29 -14.99
C GLU A 99 -9.84 21.51 -14.05
N LEU A 100 -8.78 20.90 -14.60
CA LEU A 100 -7.87 20.00 -13.87
C LEU A 100 -6.41 20.47 -13.99
N PRO A 101 -6.07 21.69 -13.53
CA PRO A 101 -4.80 22.36 -13.83
C PRO A 101 -3.57 21.57 -13.36
N ARG A 102 -3.64 20.93 -12.19
CA ARG A 102 -2.51 20.15 -11.64
C ARG A 102 -2.33 18.81 -12.35
N LEU A 103 -3.42 18.14 -12.74
CA LEU A 103 -3.34 16.85 -13.43
C LEU A 103 -2.88 17.04 -14.88
N ALA A 104 -3.35 18.10 -15.54
CA ALA A 104 -2.88 18.47 -16.88
C ALA A 104 -1.36 18.71 -16.91
N GLN A 105 -0.79 19.32 -15.86
CA GLN A 105 0.67 19.57 -15.75
C GLN A 105 1.53 18.30 -15.63
N VAL A 106 0.94 17.18 -15.22
CA VAL A 106 1.66 15.90 -15.05
C VAL A 106 1.11 14.81 -15.95
N ALA A 107 0.26 15.16 -16.92
CA ALA A 107 -0.49 14.17 -17.70
C ALA A 107 0.41 13.23 -18.50
N ASP A 108 1.46 13.79 -19.10
CA ASP A 108 2.49 13.08 -19.85
C ASP A 108 3.32 12.11 -18.99
N ARG A 109 3.46 12.40 -17.69
CA ARG A 109 4.25 11.61 -16.74
C ARG A 109 3.39 10.81 -15.76
N TRP A 110 2.07 10.89 -15.85
CA TRP A 110 1.17 10.28 -14.88
C TRP A 110 1.31 8.76 -14.85
N ALA A 111 1.32 8.12 -16.02
CA ALA A 111 1.45 6.67 -16.15
C ALA A 111 2.77 6.13 -15.55
N PRO A 112 3.97 6.66 -15.88
CA PRO A 112 5.20 6.21 -15.26
C PRO A 112 5.24 6.50 -13.76
N LEU A 113 4.84 7.70 -13.31
CA LEU A 113 4.85 8.05 -11.87
C LEU A 113 3.96 7.13 -11.02
N THR A 114 2.80 6.75 -11.53
CA THR A 114 1.87 5.86 -10.82
C THR A 114 2.17 4.36 -11.00
N ALA A 115 3.18 4.02 -11.80
CA ALA A 115 3.70 2.67 -11.93
C ALA A 115 4.90 2.38 -11.00
N GLU A 116 5.48 3.42 -10.41
CA GLU A 116 6.60 3.30 -9.46
C GLU A 116 6.21 2.47 -8.23
N ASP A 117 7.16 1.69 -7.74
CA ASP A 117 7.01 0.97 -6.48
C ASP A 117 7.36 1.89 -5.31
N THR A 118 6.34 2.52 -4.73
CA THR A 118 6.49 3.48 -3.64
C THR A 118 6.06 2.91 -2.29
N TYR A 119 5.90 1.58 -2.16
CA TYR A 119 5.37 0.96 -0.94
C TYR A 119 6.20 1.32 0.30
N LEU A 120 7.52 1.18 0.20
CA LEU A 120 8.40 1.40 1.34
C LEU A 120 8.41 2.86 1.80
N ASP A 121 8.31 3.81 0.86
CA ASP A 121 8.27 5.24 1.18
C ASP A 121 6.94 5.64 1.81
N GLY A 122 5.82 5.11 1.31
CA GLY A 122 4.53 5.35 1.93
C GLY A 122 4.40 4.67 3.30
N LEU A 123 4.97 3.48 3.49
CA LEU A 123 5.04 2.82 4.80
C LEU A 123 5.83 3.66 5.80
N ARG A 124 7.00 4.18 5.41
CA ARG A 124 7.79 5.08 6.27
C ARG A 124 7.01 6.34 6.64
N ALA A 125 6.35 6.97 5.66
CA ALA A 125 5.54 8.16 5.91
C ALA A 125 4.38 7.88 6.87
N LEU A 126 3.69 6.75 6.70
CA LEU A 126 2.61 6.32 7.61
C LEU A 126 3.14 6.12 9.03
N VAL A 127 4.25 5.40 9.19
CA VAL A 127 4.87 5.17 10.49
C VAL A 127 5.32 6.48 11.13
N SER A 128 5.97 7.37 10.40
CA SER A 128 6.33 8.70 10.91
C SER A 128 5.09 9.48 11.39
N GLY A 129 3.98 9.40 10.66
CA GLY A 129 2.71 10.02 11.06
C GLY A 129 2.10 9.39 12.32
N LEU A 130 2.17 8.06 12.46
CA LEU A 130 1.69 7.34 13.66
C LEU A 130 2.50 7.67 14.92
N LEU A 131 3.81 7.87 14.75
CA LEU A 131 4.74 8.18 15.85
C LEU A 131 4.77 9.66 16.23
N THR A 132 4.13 10.53 15.45
CA THR A 132 4.07 11.96 15.77
C THR A 132 3.05 12.19 16.89
N PRO A 133 3.45 12.79 18.02
CA PRO A 133 2.52 13.15 19.09
C PRO A 133 1.42 14.06 18.54
N ARG A 134 0.16 13.79 18.91
CA ARG A 134 -0.98 14.66 18.61
C ARG A 134 -1.17 15.72 19.67
#